data_AF-A0AAX2ADY7-F1
#
_entry.id   AF-A0AAX2ADY7-F1
#
_cell.length_a   1.000
_cell.length_b   1.000
_cell.length_c   1.000
_cell.angle_alpha   90.00
_cell.angle_beta   90.00
_cell.angle_gamma   90.00
#
_symmetry.space_group_name_H-M   'P 1'
#
loop_
_entity.id
_entity.type
_entity.pdbx_description
1 polymer ?
#
loop_
_entity_poly.entity_id
_entity_poly.type
_entity_poly.pdbx_seq_one_letter_code
_entity_poly.pdbx_strand_id
1 'polypeptide(L)'
;MKIKLSIASILLFSSLANASWQDLAKGVIDEITTSKDTKTVENQEQNLSESTMISGLKQALEIAVNYSTKTLSQKDGYLNNALVKIPLPNNLDKAEGIIRKAGGDKIVDDLIKSMNDAASNAAIKTTDIFLKSINNLTINDAKNIVAGKENALTSYFKTSSYEELKKSITPIVKESIKSNQVATYYDTFNSFYQTNAKEYIQNTQIMNLAKNFNLDSYLPNDTKTLDEYITTKAIDGLFKMIEEKEKSIRENPVEQTTSLLKKIFG
;
A
#
# COMPACT_ATOMS: atom_id res chain seq x y z
N MET A 1 -0.01 68.42 -9.78
CA MET A 1 -0.29 68.39 -11.23
C MET A 1 -1.70 67.85 -11.41
N LYS A 2 -2.62 68.71 -11.85
CA LYS A 2 -4.05 68.40 -12.04
C LYS A 2 -4.28 68.06 -13.50
N ILE A 3 -4.97 66.97 -13.82
CA ILE A 3 -5.72 66.85 -15.08
C ILE A 3 -7.13 66.37 -14.74
N LYS A 4 -8.07 67.30 -14.92
CA LYS A 4 -9.50 67.06 -14.98
C LYS A 4 -9.84 66.62 -16.41
N LEU A 5 -10.74 65.65 -16.56
CA LEU A 5 -11.61 65.61 -17.73
C LEU A 5 -13.00 65.15 -17.28
N SER A 6 -14.01 65.81 -17.81
CA SER A 6 -15.40 65.84 -17.36
C SER A 6 -16.31 65.65 -18.58
N ILE A 7 -17.53 65.15 -18.35
CA ILE A 7 -18.74 65.18 -19.22
C ILE A 7 -18.76 64.05 -20.27
N ALA A 8 -19.81 63.23 -20.45
CA ALA A 8 -21.24 63.54 -20.50
C ALA A 8 -22.16 62.38 -20.05
N SER A 9 -23.25 62.75 -19.38
CA SER A 9 -24.46 61.94 -19.17
C SER A 9 -25.25 61.74 -20.47
N ILE A 10 -25.74 60.52 -20.70
CA ILE A 10 -27.00 60.27 -21.43
C ILE A 10 -27.83 59.30 -20.60
N LEU A 11 -28.95 59.81 -20.09
CA LEU A 11 -30.05 59.05 -19.50
C LEU A 11 -30.86 58.42 -20.63
N LEU A 12 -31.03 57.09 -20.60
CA LEU A 12 -32.16 56.41 -21.21
C LEU A 12 -32.72 55.41 -20.19
N PHE A 13 -33.91 55.75 -19.69
CA PHE A 13 -34.79 54.86 -18.93
C PHE A 13 -35.34 53.79 -19.88
N SER A 14 -35.17 52.52 -19.53
CA SER A 14 -36.07 51.45 -19.95
C SER A 14 -36.43 50.62 -18.72
N SER A 15 -37.69 50.72 -18.32
CA SER A 15 -38.32 49.95 -17.27
C SER A 15 -38.19 48.45 -17.53
N LEU A 16 -37.41 47.73 -16.71
CA LEU A 16 -37.68 46.32 -16.50
C LEU A 16 -38.74 46.21 -15.42
N ALA A 17 -39.89 45.68 -15.84
CA ALA A 17 -40.98 45.30 -14.98
C ALA A 17 -40.49 44.34 -13.91
N ASN A 18 -40.70 44.71 -12.65
CA ASN A 18 -40.70 43.75 -11.54
C ASN A 18 -41.92 42.84 -11.74
N ALA A 19 -41.72 41.72 -12.43
CA ALA A 19 -42.65 40.61 -12.34
C ALA A 19 -42.57 40.10 -10.89
N SER A 20 -43.65 40.30 -10.15
CA SER A 20 -43.71 39.92 -8.75
C SER A 20 -43.52 38.39 -8.62
N TRP A 21 -42.69 37.94 -7.68
CA TRP A 21 -42.53 36.51 -7.37
C TRP A 21 -43.85 35.85 -6.93
N GLN A 22 -44.87 36.65 -6.57
CA GLN A 22 -46.18 36.18 -6.16
C GLN A 22 -47.05 35.72 -7.35
N ASP A 23 -46.86 36.28 -8.55
CA ASP A 23 -47.62 35.87 -9.75
C ASP A 23 -47.06 34.59 -10.39
N LEU A 24 -45.73 34.38 -10.32
CA LEU A 24 -45.11 33.10 -10.71
C LEU A 24 -45.42 31.98 -9.71
N ALA A 25 -45.53 32.30 -8.41
CA ALA A 25 -45.93 31.32 -7.40
C ALA A 25 -47.40 30.87 -7.60
N LYS A 26 -48.31 31.77 -7.97
CA LYS A 26 -49.72 31.40 -8.21
C LYS A 26 -49.92 30.52 -9.43
N GLY A 27 -49.17 30.77 -10.52
CA GLY A 27 -49.24 29.92 -11.72
C GLY A 27 -48.83 28.46 -11.49
N VAL A 28 -47.95 28.21 -10.51
CA VAL A 28 -47.49 26.85 -10.15
C VAL A 28 -48.43 26.19 -9.13
N ILE A 29 -49.10 26.96 -8.26
CA ILE A 29 -49.96 26.40 -7.20
C ILE A 29 -51.32 25.92 -7.76
N ASP A 30 -51.90 26.63 -8.73
CA ASP A 30 -53.19 26.24 -9.33
C ASP A 30 -53.07 24.98 -10.21
N GLU A 31 -51.89 24.71 -10.78
CA GLU A 31 -51.62 23.48 -11.55
C GLU A 31 -51.35 22.25 -10.64
N ILE A 32 -51.08 22.47 -9.35
CA ILE A 32 -50.78 21.41 -8.37
C ILE A 32 -52.02 20.94 -7.58
N THR A 33 -53.14 21.68 -7.58
CA THR A 33 -54.33 21.31 -6.79
C THR A 33 -55.27 20.28 -7.42
N THR A 34 -54.94 19.69 -8.58
CA THR A 34 -55.79 18.66 -9.21
C THR A 34 -55.05 17.37 -9.54
N SER A 35 -54.18 16.90 -8.65
CA SER A 35 -53.63 15.53 -8.72
C SER A 35 -53.30 15.02 -7.33
N LYS A 36 -54.17 14.17 -6.78
CA LYS A 36 -53.80 13.24 -5.70
C LYS A 36 -52.72 12.30 -6.26
N ASP A 37 -51.47 12.54 -5.92
CA ASP A 37 -50.52 11.47 -5.66
C ASP A 37 -49.37 11.96 -4.78
N THR A 38 -49.23 11.28 -3.65
CA THR A 38 -48.29 11.54 -2.57
C THR A 38 -46.85 11.40 -3.08
N LYS A 39 -46.12 12.51 -3.21
CA LYS A 39 -44.64 12.49 -3.27
C LYS A 39 -44.09 13.23 -2.05
N THR A 40 -43.55 12.42 -1.15
CA THR A 40 -42.61 12.80 -0.11
C THR A 40 -41.50 13.66 -0.71
N VAL A 41 -41.33 14.87 -0.15
CA VAL A 41 -40.13 15.68 -0.32
C VAL A 41 -39.02 14.97 0.46
N GLU A 42 -38.28 14.08 -0.20
CA GLU A 42 -37.06 13.52 0.34
C GLU A 42 -35.95 14.56 0.27
N ASN A 43 -35.42 14.92 1.44
CA ASN A 43 -34.06 15.41 1.57
C ASN A 43 -33.14 14.44 0.80
N GLN A 44 -32.50 14.91 -0.26
CA GLN A 44 -31.46 14.17 -0.97
C GLN A 44 -30.19 14.13 -0.12
N GLU A 45 -30.19 13.33 0.95
CA GLU A 45 -28.96 12.62 1.32
C GLU A 45 -28.70 11.62 0.21
N GLN A 46 -27.65 11.84 -0.58
CA GLN A 46 -27.21 10.94 -1.63
C GLN A 46 -26.86 9.57 -1.03
N ASN A 47 -27.83 8.67 -0.96
CA ASN A 47 -27.57 7.25 -0.81
C ASN A 47 -26.86 6.79 -2.10
N LEU A 48 -25.54 6.82 -2.08
CA LEU A 48 -24.70 6.19 -3.09
C LEU A 48 -25.20 4.77 -3.32
N SER A 49 -25.49 4.43 -4.58
CA SER A 49 -25.80 3.04 -4.91
C SER A 49 -24.65 2.16 -4.42
N GLU A 50 -24.98 1.09 -3.71
CA GLU A 50 -24.04 0.11 -3.17
C GLU A 50 -23.01 -0.34 -4.24
N SER A 51 -23.48 -0.57 -5.47
CA SER A 51 -22.64 -0.90 -6.62
C SER A 51 -21.56 0.16 -6.90
N THR A 52 -21.88 1.45 -6.78
CA THR A 52 -20.92 2.56 -6.96
C THR A 52 -19.85 2.55 -5.88
N MET A 53 -20.20 2.29 -4.61
CA MET A 53 -19.23 2.19 -3.53
C MET A 53 -18.25 1.04 -3.76
N ILE A 54 -18.75 -0.11 -4.20
CA ILE A 54 -17.93 -1.31 -4.46
C ILE A 54 -16.95 -1.07 -5.59
N SER A 55 -17.43 -0.53 -6.72
CA SER A 55 -16.55 -0.20 -7.84
C SER A 55 -15.48 0.82 -7.45
N GLY A 56 -15.82 1.80 -6.60
CA GLY A 56 -14.85 2.79 -6.12
C GLY A 56 -13.79 2.18 -5.19
N LEU A 57 -14.19 1.30 -4.28
CA LEU A 57 -13.26 0.55 -3.43
C LEU A 57 -12.34 -0.34 -4.25
N LYS A 58 -12.86 -1.13 -5.20
CA LYS A 58 -12.03 -1.95 -6.09
C LYS A 58 -11.04 -1.09 -6.87
N GLN A 59 -11.49 0.02 -7.44
CA GLN A 59 -10.61 0.95 -8.15
C GLN A 59 -9.50 1.52 -7.26
N ALA A 60 -9.81 1.90 -6.02
CA ALA A 60 -8.80 2.38 -5.07
C ALA A 60 -7.73 1.31 -4.81
N LEU A 61 -8.16 0.05 -4.61
CA LEU A 61 -7.27 -1.07 -4.36
C LEU A 61 -6.41 -1.44 -5.58
N GLU A 62 -6.98 -1.37 -6.79
CA GLU A 62 -6.24 -1.56 -8.04
C GLU A 62 -5.14 -0.51 -8.22
N ILE A 63 -5.45 0.76 -7.94
CA ILE A 63 -4.45 1.84 -7.98
C ILE A 63 -3.37 1.60 -6.93
N ALA A 64 -3.74 1.20 -5.71
CA ALA A 64 -2.81 0.92 -4.63
C ALA A 64 -1.89 -0.28 -4.93
N VAL A 65 -2.43 -1.36 -5.51
CA VAL A 65 -1.65 -2.51 -5.99
C VAL A 65 -0.66 -2.08 -7.07
N ASN A 66 -1.11 -1.37 -8.09
CA ASN A 66 -0.24 -0.92 -9.17
C ASN A 66 0.87 0.00 -8.65
N TYR A 67 0.56 0.89 -7.72
CA TYR A 67 1.55 1.73 -7.06
C TYR A 67 2.58 0.90 -6.27
N SER A 68 2.10 -0.03 -5.44
CA SER A 68 2.93 -0.89 -4.60
C SER A 68 3.88 -1.74 -5.44
N THR A 69 3.35 -2.47 -6.42
CA THR A 69 4.17 -3.33 -7.28
C THR A 69 5.13 -2.51 -8.13
N LYS A 70 4.68 -1.38 -8.72
CA LYS A 70 5.58 -0.48 -9.48
C LYS A 70 6.70 0.08 -8.62
N THR A 71 6.42 0.47 -7.39
CA THR A 71 7.42 1.05 -6.47
C THR A 71 8.43 0.00 -6.05
N LEU A 72 7.96 -1.16 -5.58
CA LEU A 72 8.82 -2.18 -5.02
C LEU A 72 9.52 -3.05 -6.06
N SER A 73 9.04 -3.06 -7.31
CA SER A 73 9.72 -3.71 -8.43
C SER A 73 10.87 -2.91 -9.04
N GLN A 74 11.04 -1.65 -8.64
CA GLN A 74 12.20 -0.87 -9.09
C GLN A 74 13.50 -1.50 -8.58
N LYS A 75 14.60 -1.18 -9.26
CA LYS A 75 15.94 -1.49 -8.76
C LYS A 75 16.10 -0.99 -7.32
N ASP A 76 16.53 -1.89 -6.43
CA ASP A 76 16.70 -1.62 -5.00
C ASP A 76 15.40 -1.13 -4.31
N GLY A 77 14.22 -1.44 -4.88
CA GLY A 77 12.92 -0.93 -4.43
C GLY A 77 12.56 -1.32 -3.00
N TYR A 78 12.82 -2.56 -2.61
CA TYR A 78 12.76 -2.97 -1.20
C TYR A 78 13.90 -2.39 -0.37
N LEU A 79 15.13 -2.46 -0.89
CA LEU A 79 16.33 -2.10 -0.14
C LEU A 79 16.35 -0.62 0.30
N ASN A 80 15.86 0.26 -0.57
CA ASN A 80 15.83 1.71 -0.36
C ASN A 80 14.55 2.20 0.34
N ASN A 81 13.60 1.30 0.65
CA ASN A 81 12.35 1.66 1.28
C ASN A 81 12.35 1.23 2.76
N ALA A 82 12.48 2.18 3.67
CA ALA A 82 12.55 1.92 5.11
C ALA A 82 11.33 1.20 5.70
N LEU A 83 10.16 1.29 5.05
CA LEU A 83 8.93 0.63 5.52
C LEU A 83 8.91 -0.87 5.24
N VAL A 84 9.65 -1.31 4.21
CA VAL A 84 9.55 -2.69 3.70
C VAL A 84 10.88 -3.36 3.45
N LYS A 85 12.01 -2.67 3.66
CA LYS A 85 13.35 -3.26 3.60
C LYS A 85 13.36 -4.55 4.39
N ILE A 86 13.90 -5.60 3.79
CA ILE A 86 14.02 -6.92 4.38
C ILE A 86 15.37 -6.98 5.09
N PRO A 87 15.41 -6.91 6.44
CA PRO A 87 16.65 -7.11 7.18
C PRO A 87 16.98 -8.60 7.25
N LEU A 88 18.11 -8.92 7.88
CA LEU A 88 18.40 -10.29 8.28
C LEU A 88 17.34 -10.80 9.28
N PRO A 89 16.93 -12.08 9.22
CA PRO A 89 16.07 -12.67 10.24
C PRO A 89 16.79 -12.73 11.60
N ASN A 90 16.02 -12.77 12.70
CA ASN A 90 16.53 -12.64 14.08
C ASN A 90 17.68 -13.60 14.44
N ASN A 91 17.74 -14.77 13.81
CA ASN A 91 18.83 -15.74 14.03
C ASN A 91 20.16 -15.28 13.38
N LEU A 92 20.09 -14.54 12.28
CA LEU A 92 21.25 -13.99 11.55
C LEU A 92 21.64 -12.58 12.04
N ASP A 93 20.68 -11.79 12.53
CA ASP A 93 20.87 -10.44 13.06
C ASP A 93 21.94 -10.38 14.18
N LYS A 94 21.95 -11.39 15.07
CA LYS A 94 22.98 -11.51 16.11
C LYS A 94 24.39 -11.75 15.55
N ALA A 95 24.50 -12.48 14.44
CA ALA A 95 25.77 -12.77 13.78
C ALA A 95 26.28 -11.55 12.99
N GLU A 96 25.38 -10.73 12.43
CA GLU A 96 25.74 -9.51 11.70
C GLU A 96 26.68 -8.61 12.50
N GLY A 97 26.35 -8.28 13.75
CA GLY A 97 27.19 -7.40 14.56
C GLY A 97 28.61 -7.92 14.80
N ILE A 98 28.79 -9.23 14.84
CA ILE A 98 30.11 -9.87 15.01
C ILE A 98 30.86 -9.89 13.68
N ILE A 99 30.18 -10.24 12.59
CA ILE A 99 30.74 -10.27 11.24
C ILE A 99 31.24 -8.88 10.85
N ARG A 100 30.45 -7.83 11.09
CA ARG A 100 30.86 -6.44 10.82
C ARG A 100 32.09 -6.03 11.62
N LYS A 101 32.14 -6.33 12.92
CA LYS A 101 33.32 -6.07 13.77
C LYS A 101 34.58 -6.78 13.29
N ALA A 102 34.42 -7.93 12.65
CA ALA A 102 35.50 -8.69 12.03
C ALA A 102 35.86 -8.20 10.61
N GLY A 103 35.30 -7.07 10.14
CA GLY A 103 35.54 -6.50 8.80
C GLY A 103 34.68 -7.09 7.68
N GLY A 104 33.64 -7.86 8.03
CA GLY A 104 32.74 -8.52 7.10
C GLY A 104 31.56 -7.67 6.63
N ASP A 105 31.64 -6.33 6.66
CA ASP A 105 30.54 -5.44 6.28
C ASP A 105 29.94 -5.77 4.90
N LYS A 106 30.82 -5.94 3.90
CA LYS A 106 30.39 -6.30 2.54
C LYS A 106 29.61 -7.62 2.49
N ILE A 107 29.96 -8.59 3.32
CA ILE A 107 29.31 -9.91 3.34
C ILE A 107 27.88 -9.79 3.88
N VAL A 108 27.71 -8.99 4.93
CA VAL A 108 26.38 -8.68 5.48
C VAL A 108 25.56 -7.90 4.45
N ASP A 109 26.14 -6.86 3.86
CA ASP A 109 25.45 -5.99 2.91
C ASP A 109 25.05 -6.74 1.63
N ASP A 110 25.90 -7.63 1.11
CA ASP A 110 25.61 -8.44 -0.07
C ASP A 110 24.45 -9.43 0.19
N LEU A 111 24.39 -10.06 1.38
CA LEU A 111 23.28 -10.96 1.73
C LEU A 111 21.97 -10.16 1.86
N ILE A 112 21.98 -9.05 2.59
CA ILE A 112 20.80 -8.18 2.70
C ILE A 112 20.37 -7.70 1.32
N LYS A 113 21.30 -7.25 0.47
CA LYS A 113 21.01 -6.81 -0.88
C LYS A 113 20.35 -7.93 -1.70
N SER A 114 20.93 -9.13 -1.71
CA SER A 114 20.41 -10.28 -2.45
C SER A 114 18.99 -10.65 -2.03
N MET A 115 18.68 -10.62 -0.72
CA MET A 115 17.32 -10.86 -0.21
C MET A 115 16.31 -9.79 -0.69
N ASN A 116 16.71 -8.52 -0.67
CA ASN A 116 15.85 -7.40 -1.11
C ASN A 116 15.67 -7.37 -2.64
N ASP A 117 16.72 -7.71 -3.41
CA ASP A 117 16.64 -7.86 -4.86
C ASP A 117 15.74 -9.03 -5.25
N ALA A 118 15.76 -10.14 -4.48
CA ALA A 118 14.83 -11.25 -4.66
C ALA A 118 13.37 -10.83 -4.48
N ALA A 119 13.07 -10.03 -3.45
CA ALA A 119 11.72 -9.50 -3.24
C ALA A 119 11.30 -8.51 -4.33
N SER A 120 12.21 -7.63 -4.76
CA SER A 120 11.95 -6.64 -5.83
C SER A 120 11.68 -7.36 -7.17
N ASN A 121 12.48 -8.36 -7.52
CA ASN A 121 12.29 -9.17 -8.73
C ASN A 121 11.00 -10.00 -8.69
N ALA A 122 10.59 -10.47 -7.51
CA ALA A 122 9.32 -11.15 -7.35
C ALA A 122 8.15 -10.18 -7.58
N ALA A 123 8.20 -8.96 -7.01
CA ALA A 123 7.15 -7.95 -7.16
C ALA A 123 6.81 -7.59 -8.61
N ILE A 124 7.79 -7.65 -9.53
CA ILE A 124 7.58 -7.47 -10.99
C ILE A 124 6.48 -8.41 -11.51
N LYS A 125 6.45 -9.65 -11.01
CA LYS A 125 5.65 -10.76 -11.56
C LYS A 125 4.33 -10.96 -10.83
N THR A 126 4.04 -10.20 -9.78
CA THR A 126 2.89 -10.47 -8.90
C THR A 126 1.68 -9.57 -9.13
N THR A 127 1.81 -8.46 -9.88
CA THR A 127 0.71 -7.50 -10.12
C THR A 127 -0.58 -8.19 -10.58
N ASP A 128 -0.51 -9.04 -11.60
CA ASP A 128 -1.69 -9.72 -12.14
C ASP A 128 -2.36 -10.67 -11.14
N ILE A 129 -1.59 -11.26 -10.22
CA ILE A 129 -2.12 -12.15 -9.18
C ILE A 129 -2.94 -11.33 -8.18
N PHE A 130 -2.44 -10.17 -7.78
CA PHE A 130 -3.19 -9.24 -6.93
C PHE A 130 -4.45 -8.73 -7.62
N LEU A 131 -4.37 -8.28 -8.88
CA LEU A 131 -5.52 -7.77 -9.62
C LEU A 131 -6.61 -8.84 -9.81
N LYS A 132 -6.22 -10.10 -10.09
CA LYS A 132 -7.17 -11.23 -10.14
C LYS A 132 -7.87 -11.43 -8.81
N SER A 133 -7.15 -11.33 -7.70
CA SER A 133 -7.74 -11.46 -6.36
C SER A 133 -8.73 -10.32 -6.03
N ILE A 134 -8.43 -9.08 -6.44
CA ILE A 134 -9.35 -7.94 -6.28
C ILE A 134 -10.66 -8.17 -7.03
N ASN A 135 -10.57 -8.71 -8.25
CA ASN A 135 -11.77 -8.97 -9.06
C ASN A 135 -12.70 -9.99 -8.40
N ASN A 136 -12.14 -10.95 -7.66
CA ASN A 136 -12.90 -11.96 -6.92
C ASN A 136 -13.55 -11.44 -5.62
N LEU A 137 -13.27 -10.22 -5.17
CA LEU A 137 -13.95 -9.63 -4.01
C LEU A 137 -15.46 -9.50 -4.27
N THR A 138 -16.26 -10.01 -3.35
CA THR A 138 -17.72 -10.02 -3.45
C THR A 138 -18.36 -8.73 -2.94
N ILE A 139 -19.65 -8.58 -3.21
CA ILE A 139 -20.48 -7.44 -2.78
C ILE A 139 -20.57 -7.37 -1.24
N ASN A 140 -20.69 -8.52 -0.57
CA ASN A 140 -20.73 -8.59 0.90
C ASN A 140 -19.39 -8.20 1.55
N ASP A 141 -18.28 -8.49 0.88
CA ASP A 141 -16.93 -8.13 1.33
C ASP A 141 -16.76 -6.62 1.42
N ALA A 142 -17.18 -5.93 0.36
CA ALA A 142 -17.08 -4.48 0.26
C ALA A 142 -18.03 -3.73 1.21
N LYS A 143 -19.20 -4.30 1.55
CA LYS A 143 -20.10 -3.75 2.59
C LYS A 143 -19.43 -3.65 3.96
N ASN A 144 -18.68 -4.67 4.36
CA ASN A 144 -17.95 -4.68 5.63
C ASN A 144 -16.79 -3.67 5.65
N ILE A 145 -16.27 -3.31 4.47
CA ILE A 145 -15.17 -2.35 4.30
C ILE A 145 -15.63 -0.89 4.42
N VAL A 146 -16.82 -0.55 3.89
CA VAL A 146 -17.35 0.84 3.92
C VAL A 146 -17.60 1.33 5.35
N ALA A 147 -17.91 0.44 6.28
CA ALA A 147 -18.19 0.78 7.68
C ALA A 147 -16.94 0.86 8.59
N GLY A 148 -15.74 0.57 8.07
CA GLY A 148 -14.50 0.44 8.84
C GLY A 148 -13.60 1.69 8.86
N LYS A 149 -12.53 1.64 9.67
CA LYS A 149 -11.52 2.71 9.88
C LYS A 149 -10.59 2.93 8.66
N GLU A 150 -9.63 3.86 8.80
CA GLU A 150 -8.65 4.35 7.78
C GLU A 150 -7.93 3.32 6.88
N ASN A 151 -7.93 2.01 7.20
CA ASN A 151 -7.31 0.94 6.41
C ASN A 151 -8.21 -0.30 6.24
N ALA A 152 -9.53 -0.13 6.31
CA ALA A 152 -10.49 -1.24 6.29
C ALA A 152 -10.41 -2.07 5.00
N LEU A 153 -10.13 -1.44 3.85
CA LEU A 153 -10.11 -2.13 2.56
C LEU A 153 -8.87 -3.01 2.42
N THR A 154 -7.68 -2.46 2.67
CA THR A 154 -6.43 -3.23 2.60
C THR A 154 -6.40 -4.32 3.67
N SER A 155 -6.87 -4.03 4.89
CA SER A 155 -6.93 -5.02 5.99
C SER A 155 -7.87 -6.17 5.66
N TYR A 156 -9.05 -5.87 5.09
CA TYR A 156 -9.98 -6.89 4.61
C TYR A 156 -9.33 -7.72 3.50
N PHE A 157 -8.83 -7.07 2.46
CA PHE A 157 -8.23 -7.74 1.31
C PHE A 157 -7.04 -8.63 1.72
N LYS A 158 -6.21 -8.17 2.66
CA LYS A 158 -5.16 -8.99 3.25
C LYS A 158 -5.77 -10.21 3.93
N THR A 159 -6.73 -10.03 4.82
CA THR A 159 -7.34 -11.15 5.55
C THR A 159 -8.03 -12.16 4.63
N SER A 160 -8.71 -11.71 3.58
CA SER A 160 -9.46 -12.57 2.66
C SER A 160 -8.58 -13.29 1.64
N SER A 161 -7.48 -12.67 1.23
CA SER A 161 -6.72 -13.11 0.05
C SER A 161 -5.29 -13.54 0.35
N TYR A 162 -4.75 -13.27 1.54
CA TYR A 162 -3.33 -13.48 1.83
C TYR A 162 -2.87 -14.93 1.60
N GLU A 163 -3.64 -15.93 2.04
CA GLU A 163 -3.25 -17.33 1.88
C GLU A 163 -3.21 -17.77 0.41
N GLU A 164 -4.20 -17.37 -0.39
CA GLU A 164 -4.24 -17.68 -1.82
C GLU A 164 -3.14 -16.94 -2.59
N LEU A 165 -2.92 -15.66 -2.25
CA LEU A 165 -1.83 -14.86 -2.79
C LEU A 165 -0.49 -15.48 -2.43
N LYS A 166 -0.27 -15.84 -1.17
CA LYS A 166 0.97 -16.48 -0.71
C LYS A 166 1.23 -17.77 -1.46
N LYS A 167 0.22 -18.63 -1.62
CA LYS A 167 0.33 -19.86 -2.41
C LYS A 167 0.75 -19.59 -3.85
N SER A 168 0.15 -18.60 -4.49
CA SER A 168 0.41 -18.25 -5.90
C SER A 168 1.77 -17.54 -6.10
N ILE A 169 2.20 -16.74 -5.12
CA ILE A 169 3.41 -15.91 -5.18
C ILE A 169 4.66 -16.67 -4.73
N THR A 170 4.53 -17.64 -3.82
CA THR A 170 5.66 -18.45 -3.32
C THR A 170 6.57 -19.01 -4.42
N PRO A 171 6.07 -19.68 -5.49
CA PRO A 171 6.96 -20.19 -6.54
C PRO A 171 7.74 -19.07 -7.26
N ILE A 172 7.13 -17.90 -7.42
CA ILE A 172 7.78 -16.73 -8.05
C ILE A 172 8.90 -16.20 -7.16
N VAL A 173 8.66 -16.10 -5.84
CA VAL A 173 9.68 -15.65 -4.90
C VAL A 173 10.83 -16.64 -4.83
N LYS A 174 10.56 -17.95 -4.78
CA LYS A 174 11.60 -18.99 -4.79
C LYS A 174 12.50 -18.91 -6.02
N GLU A 175 11.91 -18.71 -7.20
CA GLU A 175 12.71 -18.52 -8.43
C GLU A 175 13.55 -17.23 -8.37
N SER A 176 13.00 -16.18 -7.75
CA SER A 176 13.70 -14.90 -7.58
C SER A 176 14.83 -14.98 -6.55
N ILE A 177 14.66 -15.74 -5.46
CA ILE A 177 15.70 -16.06 -4.47
C ILE A 177 16.87 -16.78 -5.15
N LYS A 178 16.56 -17.81 -5.95
CA LYS A 178 17.57 -18.55 -6.73
C LYS A 178 18.30 -17.63 -7.71
N SER A 179 17.57 -16.84 -8.48
CA SER A 179 18.12 -15.92 -9.49
C SER A 179 19.04 -14.85 -8.87
N ASN A 180 18.78 -14.46 -7.62
CA ASN A 180 19.59 -13.48 -6.90
C ASN A 180 20.70 -14.10 -6.04
N GLN A 181 20.90 -15.43 -6.12
CA GLN A 181 21.99 -16.14 -5.44
C GLN A 181 21.97 -16.01 -3.92
N VAL A 182 20.77 -15.91 -3.31
CA VAL A 182 20.63 -15.74 -1.85
C VAL A 182 21.35 -16.86 -1.09
N ALA A 183 21.26 -18.10 -1.55
CA ALA A 183 21.96 -19.23 -0.95
C ALA A 183 23.49 -19.04 -0.95
N THR A 184 24.07 -18.58 -2.06
CA THR A 184 25.52 -18.33 -2.17
C THR A 184 25.99 -17.25 -1.19
N TYR A 185 25.24 -16.14 -1.07
CA TYR A 185 25.56 -15.09 -0.11
C TYR A 185 25.35 -15.54 1.33
N TYR A 186 24.34 -16.39 1.59
CA TYR A 186 24.12 -17.00 2.88
C TYR A 186 25.27 -17.94 3.28
N ASP A 187 25.75 -18.78 2.36
CA ASP A 187 26.88 -19.66 2.59
C ASP A 187 28.16 -18.85 2.85
N THR A 188 28.35 -17.74 2.14
CA THR A 188 29.48 -16.82 2.37
C THR A 188 29.39 -16.17 3.75
N PHE A 189 28.20 -15.72 4.15
CA PHE A 189 27.92 -15.18 5.48
C PHE A 189 28.22 -16.20 6.58
N ASN A 190 27.71 -17.42 6.44
CA ASN A 190 27.91 -18.51 7.40
C ASN A 190 29.39 -18.90 7.48
N SER A 191 30.06 -19.07 6.35
CA SER A 191 31.49 -19.43 6.30
C SER A 191 32.36 -18.37 6.98
N PHE A 192 32.10 -17.09 6.69
CA PHE A 192 32.84 -16.00 7.32
C PHE A 192 32.62 -15.96 8.84
N TYR A 193 31.38 -16.17 9.28
CA TYR A 193 31.08 -16.27 10.71
C TYR A 193 31.88 -17.39 11.38
N GLN A 194 31.88 -18.60 10.78
CA GLN A 194 32.57 -19.76 11.35
C GLN A 194 34.09 -19.61 11.37
N THR A 195 34.68 -18.99 10.35
CA THR A 195 36.15 -18.87 10.21
C THR A 195 36.71 -17.64 10.93
N ASN A 196 36.09 -16.47 10.76
CA ASN A 196 36.69 -15.18 11.17
C ASN A 196 36.00 -14.59 12.41
N ALA A 197 34.69 -14.79 12.56
CA ALA A 197 33.95 -14.25 13.71
C ALA A 197 34.10 -15.15 14.95
N LYS A 198 34.32 -16.45 14.77
CA LYS A 198 34.46 -17.42 15.87
C LYS A 198 35.69 -17.13 16.75
N GLU A 199 36.77 -16.59 16.20
CA GLU A 199 37.98 -16.22 16.96
C GLU A 199 37.72 -15.05 17.94
N TYR A 200 36.87 -14.08 17.55
CA TYR A 200 36.42 -13.00 18.44
C TYR A 200 35.59 -13.52 19.63
N ILE A 201 34.83 -14.60 19.42
CA ILE A 201 34.03 -15.24 20.48
C ILE A 201 34.91 -16.15 21.35
N GLN A 202 35.97 -16.74 20.79
CA GLN A 202 36.88 -17.66 21.49
C GLN A 202 37.94 -16.96 22.36
N ASN A 203 38.39 -15.74 22.05
CA ASN A 203 39.42 -15.06 22.85
C ASN A 203 38.86 -14.06 23.88
N THR A 204 37.56 -14.03 24.10
CA THR A 204 36.91 -13.09 25.03
C THR A 204 36.17 -13.83 26.16
N GLN A 205 36.05 -13.23 27.35
CA GLN A 205 35.27 -13.79 28.50
C GLN A 205 33.80 -14.12 28.16
N ILE A 206 33.37 -13.71 26.98
CA ILE A 206 32.07 -13.96 26.37
C ILE A 206 31.90 -15.45 26.01
N MET A 207 32.96 -16.26 25.93
CA MET A 207 32.85 -17.71 25.65
C MET A 207 32.01 -18.48 26.68
N ASN A 208 32.14 -18.15 27.97
CA ASN A 208 31.36 -18.80 29.03
C ASN A 208 29.87 -18.43 28.95
N LEU A 209 29.57 -17.21 28.50
CA LEU A 209 28.21 -16.81 28.17
C LEU A 209 27.74 -17.52 26.90
N ALA A 210 28.58 -17.59 25.85
CA ALA A 210 28.22 -18.18 24.57
C ALA A 210 27.88 -19.67 24.65
N LYS A 211 28.65 -20.44 25.41
CA LYS A 211 28.35 -21.86 25.72
C LYS A 211 27.04 -22.02 26.49
N ASN A 212 26.77 -21.14 27.47
CA ASN A 212 25.50 -21.16 28.22
C ASN A 212 24.29 -20.78 27.35
N PHE A 213 24.49 -20.09 26.23
CA PHE A 213 23.46 -19.71 25.26
C PHE A 213 23.39 -20.61 24.02
N ASN A 214 24.08 -21.76 23.99
CA ASN A 214 24.10 -22.70 22.86
C ASN A 214 24.46 -22.04 21.51
N LEU A 215 25.46 -21.16 21.51
CA LEU A 215 25.85 -20.36 20.35
C LEU A 215 26.47 -21.13 19.17
N ASP A 216 26.76 -22.43 19.33
CA ASP A 216 27.32 -23.29 18.29
C ASP A 216 26.33 -23.63 17.15
N SER A 217 25.03 -23.29 17.30
CA SER A 217 23.95 -23.68 16.39
C SER A 217 23.06 -22.51 15.91
N TYR A 218 23.58 -21.28 15.82
CA TYR A 218 22.75 -20.11 15.44
C TYR A 218 22.36 -20.05 13.96
N LEU A 219 23.13 -20.71 13.11
CA LEU A 219 22.94 -20.66 11.66
C LEU A 219 22.35 -22.01 11.22
N PRO A 220 21.05 -22.08 10.86
CA PRO A 220 20.49 -23.29 10.31
C PRO A 220 21.25 -23.67 9.04
N ASN A 221 21.59 -24.94 8.90
CA ASN A 221 22.26 -25.46 7.70
C ASN A 221 21.34 -25.50 6.45
N ASP A 222 20.07 -25.09 6.61
CA ASP A 222 19.06 -25.10 5.54
C ASP A 222 18.50 -23.68 5.32
N THR A 223 18.52 -23.25 4.06
CA THR A 223 17.98 -21.96 3.61
C THR A 223 16.45 -21.94 3.55
N LYS A 224 15.76 -23.07 3.72
CA LYS A 224 14.28 -23.13 3.67
C LYS A 224 13.60 -22.15 4.63
N THR A 225 14.21 -21.92 5.80
CA THR A 225 13.71 -20.93 6.77
C THR A 225 13.90 -19.50 6.27
N LEU A 226 15.00 -19.24 5.56
CA LEU A 226 15.30 -17.96 4.92
C LEU A 226 14.37 -17.71 3.71
N ASP A 227 14.10 -18.73 2.90
CA ASP A 227 13.19 -18.63 1.76
C ASP A 227 11.77 -18.26 2.19
N GLU A 228 11.27 -18.92 3.23
CA GLU A 228 9.95 -18.63 3.82
C GLU A 228 9.90 -17.23 4.42
N TYR A 229 10.98 -16.81 5.09
CA TYR A 229 11.12 -15.46 5.63
C TYR A 229 11.07 -14.40 4.52
N ILE A 230 11.88 -14.54 3.46
CA ILE A 230 11.90 -13.62 2.32
C ILE A 230 10.54 -13.60 1.63
N THR A 231 9.91 -14.75 1.43
CA THR A 231 8.57 -14.87 0.82
C THR A 231 7.52 -14.10 1.62
N THR A 232 7.49 -14.32 2.93
CA THR A 232 6.57 -13.60 3.83
C THR A 232 6.83 -12.11 3.79
N LYS A 233 8.09 -11.68 3.91
CA LYS A 233 8.47 -10.25 3.89
C LYS A 233 8.18 -9.57 2.55
N ALA A 234 8.34 -10.26 1.43
CA ALA A 234 7.99 -9.73 0.11
C ALA A 234 6.47 -9.51 0.00
N ILE A 235 5.65 -10.46 0.44
CA ILE A 235 4.19 -10.29 0.38
C ILE A 235 3.73 -9.20 1.36
N ASP A 236 4.24 -9.21 2.59
CA ASP A 236 3.94 -8.19 3.59
C ASP A 236 4.34 -6.79 3.14
N GLY A 237 5.49 -6.64 2.48
CA GLY A 237 5.94 -5.36 1.94
C GLY A 237 4.99 -4.82 0.86
N LEU A 238 4.52 -5.69 -0.04
CA LEU A 238 3.49 -5.30 -1.02
C LEU A 238 2.22 -4.81 -0.34
N PHE A 239 1.71 -5.55 0.65
CA PHE A 239 0.53 -5.12 1.41
C PHE A 239 0.76 -3.81 2.17
N LYS A 240 1.96 -3.61 2.75
CA LYS A 240 2.27 -2.37 3.45
C LYS A 240 2.22 -1.17 2.51
N MET A 241 2.79 -1.28 1.31
CA MET A 241 2.73 -0.19 0.34
C MET A 241 1.33 0.01 -0.28
N ILE A 242 0.52 -1.06 -0.36
CA ILE A 242 -0.90 -0.95 -0.73
C ILE A 242 -1.66 -0.14 0.33
N GLU A 243 -1.45 -0.46 1.61
CA GLU A 243 -2.07 0.24 2.75
C GLU A 243 -1.73 1.74 2.72
N GLU A 244 -0.44 2.08 2.59
CA GLU A 244 0.00 3.48 2.52
C GLU A 244 -0.65 4.23 1.35
N LYS A 245 -0.77 3.60 0.18
CA LYS A 245 -1.38 4.25 -0.98
C LYS A 245 -2.89 4.36 -0.87
N GLU A 246 -3.57 3.34 -0.37
CA GLU A 246 -5.00 3.40 -0.09
C GLU A 246 -5.31 4.53 0.88
N LYS A 247 -4.54 4.62 1.97
CA LYS A 247 -4.65 5.71 2.95
C LYS A 247 -4.50 7.07 2.28
N SER A 248 -3.47 7.26 1.45
CA SER A 248 -3.27 8.51 0.70
C SER A 248 -4.48 8.87 -0.18
N ILE A 249 -5.09 7.90 -0.87
CA ILE A 249 -6.28 8.12 -1.71
C ILE A 249 -7.48 8.59 -0.88
N ARG A 250 -7.67 8.05 0.33
CA ARG A 250 -8.77 8.44 1.22
C ARG A 250 -8.59 9.84 1.78
N GLU A 251 -7.38 10.19 2.20
CA GLU A 251 -7.11 11.43 2.94
C GLU A 251 -6.82 12.63 2.03
N ASN A 252 -6.36 12.40 0.81
CA ASN A 252 -5.93 13.46 -0.10
C ASN A 252 -6.83 13.55 -1.35
N PRO A 253 -7.66 14.60 -1.49
CA PRO A 253 -8.50 14.81 -2.68
C PRO A 253 -7.73 14.89 -4.01
N VAL A 254 -6.43 15.23 -3.99
CA VAL A 254 -5.58 15.25 -5.20
C VAL A 254 -5.28 13.84 -5.70
N GLU A 255 -5.24 12.86 -4.80
CA GLU A 255 -5.00 11.44 -5.11
C GLU A 255 -6.26 10.72 -5.60
N GLN A 256 -7.43 11.34 -5.42
CA GLN A 256 -8.71 10.89 -5.94
C GLN A 256 -8.84 11.28 -7.43
N THR A 257 -7.99 10.68 -8.27
CA THR A 257 -7.83 11.11 -9.67
C THR A 257 -9.04 10.83 -10.57
N THR A 258 -9.97 10.01 -10.12
CA THR A 258 -11.16 9.61 -10.89
C THR A 258 -12.43 10.23 -10.31
N SER A 259 -13.45 10.41 -11.15
CA SER A 259 -14.77 10.86 -10.68
C SER A 259 -15.37 9.90 -9.66
N LEU A 260 -15.09 8.60 -9.77
CA LEU A 260 -15.58 7.59 -8.86
C LEU A 260 -14.92 7.71 -7.49
N LEU A 261 -13.59 7.87 -7.41
CA LEU A 261 -12.89 8.06 -6.15
C LEU A 261 -13.34 9.34 -5.44
N LYS A 262 -13.47 10.46 -6.18
CA LYS A 262 -14.00 11.73 -5.64
C LYS A 262 -15.41 11.58 -5.07
N LYS A 263 -16.23 10.74 -5.71
CA LYS A 263 -17.59 10.49 -5.24
C LYS A 263 -17.64 9.64 -3.97
N ILE A 264 -16.62 8.82 -3.71
CA ILE A 264 -16.57 7.92 -2.56
C ILE A 264 -15.82 8.52 -1.36
N PHE A 265 -14.77 9.31 -1.63
CA PHE A 265 -13.86 9.82 -0.60
C PHE A 265 -13.77 11.34 -0.53
N GLY A 266 -14.42 12.07 -1.44
CA GLY A 266 -14.38 13.54 -1.52
C GLY A 266 -15.59 14.23 -0.90
#